data_AF-A0A917U6U3-F1
#
_entry.id   AF-A0A917U6U3-F1
#
_cell.length_a   1.000
_cell.length_b   1.000
_cell.length_c   1.000
_cell.angle_alpha   90.00
_cell.angle_beta   90.00
_cell.angle_gamma   90.00
#
_symmetry.space_group_name_H-M   'P 1'
#
loop_
_entity.id
_entity.type
_entity.pdbx_description
1 polymer ?
#
loop_
_entity_poly.entity_id
_entity_poly.type
_entity_poly.pdbx_seq_one_letter_code
_entity_poly.pdbx_strand_id
1 'polypeptide(L)'
;MIVAILAMVVSAVVAYVTYGQSQEQQKVAVRTELGQIIQRLQALSARGSADELKDDDGNLIAYSYSGDVNAENLALAEQAAVLVEKIPGGGLPSEYLVIADAFRFSDQYIRAIDVAERGLVRAPNSTIRNGILRLLGDCYFQLGDPVEGRRQFERALKLDESEQISIKQRSQVGTRTFWAETERRAGNCTEFQDQVRMARKLIEQMPDPAYRRQAARSLDMIDVECP
;
A
#
# COMPACT_ATOMS: atom_id res chain seq x y z
N MET A 1 -37.92 42.22 -29.05
CA MET A 1 -36.77 41.43 -29.57
C MET A 1 -35.56 41.49 -28.63
N ILE A 2 -35.08 42.67 -28.23
CA ILE A 2 -33.91 42.82 -27.33
C ILE A 2 -34.06 42.06 -26.00
N VAL A 3 -35.24 42.14 -25.37
CA VAL A 3 -35.51 41.45 -24.08
C VAL A 3 -35.38 39.93 -24.19
N ALA A 4 -35.83 39.33 -25.30
CA ALA A 4 -35.75 37.89 -25.51
C ALA A 4 -34.31 37.41 -25.71
N ILE A 5 -33.50 38.18 -26.44
CA ILE A 5 -32.06 37.91 -26.61
C ILE A 5 -31.36 37.99 -25.26
N LEU A 6 -31.67 39.01 -24.45
CA LEU A 6 -31.07 39.17 -23.13
C LEU A 6 -31.45 38.02 -22.17
N ALA A 7 -32.72 37.59 -22.17
CA ALA A 7 -33.16 36.44 -21.39
C ALA A 7 -32.43 35.15 -21.81
N MET A 8 -32.28 34.92 -23.12
CA MET A 8 -31.56 33.75 -23.65
C MET A 8 -30.08 33.75 -23.22
N VAL A 9 -29.40 34.89 -23.28
CA VAL A 9 -28.00 35.01 -22.84
C VAL A 9 -27.87 34.73 -21.34
N VAL A 10 -28.76 35.30 -20.51
CA VAL A 10 -28.76 35.04 -19.07
C VAL A 10 -28.99 33.55 -18.77
N SER A 11 -29.95 32.91 -19.44
CA SER A 11 -30.21 31.47 -19.28
C SER A 11 -29.00 30.62 -19.69
N ALA A 12 -28.32 30.97 -20.79
CA ALA A 12 -27.10 30.28 -21.21
C ALA A 12 -25.95 30.44 -20.20
N VAL A 13 -25.77 31.63 -19.63
CA VAL A 13 -24.76 31.88 -18.59
C VAL A 13 -25.08 31.10 -17.31
N VAL A 14 -26.33 31.10 -16.86
CA VAL A 14 -26.75 30.33 -15.68
C VAL A 14 -26.51 28.84 -15.91
N ALA A 15 -26.94 28.29 -17.06
CA ALA A 15 -26.73 26.89 -17.39
C ALA A 15 -25.23 26.52 -17.40
N TYR A 16 -24.37 27.38 -17.95
CA TYR A 16 -22.93 27.20 -17.96
C TYR A 16 -22.33 27.20 -16.54
N VAL A 17 -22.73 28.16 -15.69
CA VAL A 17 -22.27 28.24 -14.30
C VAL A 17 -22.75 27.03 -13.50
N THR A 18 -24.01 26.62 -13.64
CA THR A 18 -24.56 25.44 -12.98
C THR A 18 -23.84 24.16 -13.43
N TYR A 19 -23.51 24.05 -14.71
CA TYR A 19 -22.72 22.92 -15.22
C TYR A 19 -21.33 22.89 -14.59
N GLY A 20 -20.63 24.04 -14.53
CA GLY A 20 -19.33 24.15 -13.86
C GLY A 20 -19.39 23.79 -12.37
N GLN A 21 -20.40 24.28 -11.65
CA GLN A 21 -20.61 23.95 -10.24
C GLN A 21 -20.91 22.46 -10.02
N SER A 22 -21.71 21.85 -10.90
CA SER A 22 -22.04 20.42 -10.81
C SER A 22 -20.79 19.54 -10.98
N GLN A 23 -19.88 19.92 -11.90
CA GLN A 23 -18.61 19.21 -12.09
C GLN A 23 -17.71 19.31 -10.85
N GLU A 24 -17.57 20.48 -10.23
CA GLU A 24 -16.79 20.62 -8.99
C GLU A 24 -17.41 19.84 -7.83
N GLN A 25 -18.74 19.86 -7.70
CA GLN A 25 -19.44 19.07 -6.69
C GLN A 25 -19.23 17.57 -6.88
N GLN A 26 -19.24 17.07 -8.12
CA GLN A 26 -18.96 15.66 -8.41
C GLN A 26 -17.53 15.28 -8.01
N LYS A 27 -16.53 16.13 -8.28
CA LYS A 27 -15.14 15.89 -7.86
C LYS A 27 -15.02 15.80 -6.35
N VAL A 28 -15.62 16.75 -5.62
CA VAL A 28 -15.61 16.76 -4.15
C VAL A 28 -16.32 15.53 -3.59
N ALA A 29 -17.45 15.13 -4.18
CA ALA A 29 -18.19 13.94 -3.78
C ALA A 29 -17.35 12.66 -3.95
N VAL A 30 -16.78 12.44 -5.13
CA VAL A 30 -15.90 11.29 -5.42
C VAL A 30 -14.71 11.25 -4.47
N ARG A 31 -14.08 12.41 -4.21
CA ARG A 31 -12.94 12.52 -3.30
C ARG A 31 -13.31 12.17 -1.87
N THR A 32 -14.47 12.63 -1.42
CA THR A 32 -14.99 12.36 -0.07
C THR A 32 -15.32 10.88 0.09
N GLU A 33 -16.00 10.29 -0.90
CA GLU A 33 -16.33 8.87 -0.92
C GLU A 33 -15.07 7.99 -0.90
N LEU A 34 -14.09 8.30 -1.76
CA LEU A 34 -12.80 7.59 -1.76
C LEU A 34 -12.12 7.71 -0.39
N GLY A 35 -12.08 8.90 0.21
CA GLY A 35 -11.48 9.12 1.54
C GLY A 35 -12.11 8.25 2.62
N GLN A 36 -13.43 8.11 2.63
CA GLN A 36 -14.16 7.24 3.57
C GLN A 36 -13.82 5.77 3.37
N ILE A 37 -13.74 5.31 2.11
CA ILE A 37 -13.38 3.93 1.80
C ILE A 37 -11.94 3.63 2.22
N ILE A 38 -11.00 4.54 1.95
CA ILE A 38 -9.60 4.40 2.35
C ILE A 38 -9.47 4.28 3.87
N GLN A 39 -10.20 5.10 4.63
CA GLN A 39 -10.23 4.99 6.09
C GLN A 39 -10.78 3.64 6.55
N ARG A 40 -11.83 3.13 5.89
CA ARG A 40 -12.42 1.83 6.21
C ARG A 40 -11.47 0.67 5.88
N LEU A 41 -10.81 0.70 4.73
CA LEU A 41 -9.78 -0.28 4.35
C LEU A 41 -8.63 -0.31 5.38
N GLN A 42 -8.15 0.85 5.81
CA GLN A 42 -7.12 0.93 6.84
C GLN A 42 -7.59 0.36 8.19
N ALA A 43 -8.85 0.61 8.55
CA ALA A 43 -9.44 0.03 9.76
C ALA A 43 -9.57 -1.50 9.67
N LEU A 44 -9.93 -2.05 8.50
CA LEU A 44 -9.98 -3.51 8.27
C LEU A 44 -8.58 -4.14 8.30
N SER A 45 -7.59 -3.48 7.71
CA SER A 45 -6.20 -3.93 7.76
C SER A 45 -5.72 -4.04 9.22
N ALA A 46 -5.97 -3.01 10.04
CA ALA A 46 -5.63 -3.04 11.46
C ALA A 46 -6.39 -4.11 12.26
N ARG A 47 -7.63 -4.43 11.87
CA ARG A 47 -8.46 -5.44 12.54
C ARG A 47 -8.09 -6.88 12.20
N GLY A 48 -7.75 -7.21 10.96
CA GLY A 48 -7.42 -8.61 10.65
C GLY A 48 -6.05 -9.06 11.12
N SER A 49 -5.18 -8.12 11.49
CA SER A 49 -4.05 -8.41 12.37
C SER A 49 -4.46 -8.72 13.82
N ALA A 50 -5.74 -8.66 14.19
CA ALA A 50 -6.22 -8.89 15.56
C ALA A 50 -6.96 -10.23 15.75
N ASP A 51 -7.48 -10.85 14.69
CA ASP A 51 -8.09 -12.19 14.79
C ASP A 51 -6.97 -13.25 14.76
N GLU A 52 -6.38 -13.41 15.94
CA GLU A 52 -5.39 -14.43 16.27
C GLU A 52 -6.07 -15.80 16.33
N LEU A 53 -5.85 -16.66 15.33
CA LEU A 53 -6.12 -18.09 15.49
C LEU A 53 -5.07 -18.65 16.43
N LYS A 54 -5.52 -19.10 17.61
CA LYS A 54 -4.66 -19.76 18.60
C LYS A 54 -4.91 -21.27 18.60
N ASP A 55 -3.87 -22.05 18.88
CA ASP A 55 -4.01 -23.47 19.17
C ASP A 55 -4.63 -23.69 20.55
N ASP A 56 -4.86 -24.95 20.91
CA ASP A 56 -5.42 -25.35 22.19
C ASP A 56 -4.55 -24.89 23.38
N ASP A 57 -3.25 -24.64 23.14
CA ASP A 57 -2.28 -24.14 24.12
C ASP A 57 -2.22 -22.60 24.18
N GLY A 58 -2.99 -21.90 23.34
CA GLY A 58 -3.04 -20.44 23.28
C GLY A 58 -1.93 -19.81 22.42
N ASN A 59 -1.15 -20.59 21.69
CA ASN A 59 -0.12 -20.10 20.77
C ASN A 59 -0.76 -19.63 19.47
N LEU A 60 -0.33 -18.48 18.96
CA LEU A 60 -0.75 -17.98 17.67
C LEU A 60 -0.33 -18.93 16.54
N ILE A 61 -1.31 -19.54 15.87
CA ILE A 61 -1.13 -20.36 14.67
C ILE A 61 -1.10 -19.48 13.43
N ALA A 62 -2.08 -18.57 13.30
CA ALA A 62 -2.27 -17.76 12.11
C ALA A 62 -3.11 -16.52 12.41
N TYR A 63 -2.96 -15.51 11.55
CA TYR A 63 -3.97 -14.47 11.41
C TYR A 63 -4.93 -14.91 10.32
N SER A 64 -6.22 -15.04 10.66
CA SER A 64 -7.25 -15.33 9.68
C SER A 64 -8.25 -14.19 9.67
N TYR A 65 -8.42 -13.58 8.51
CA TYR A 65 -9.62 -12.80 8.26
C TYR A 65 -10.82 -13.75 8.26
N SER A 66 -11.90 -13.38 8.95
CA SER A 66 -13.17 -14.04 8.69
C SER A 66 -13.55 -13.82 7.21
N GLY A 67 -14.24 -14.79 6.61
CA GLY A 67 -14.68 -14.68 5.21
C GLY A 67 -15.44 -13.38 4.93
N ASP A 68 -16.19 -12.90 5.92
CA ASP A 68 -16.92 -11.63 5.85
C ASP A 68 -15.99 -10.42 5.75
N VAL A 69 -14.92 -10.37 6.56
CA VAL A 69 -13.96 -9.26 6.50
C VAL A 69 -13.21 -9.28 5.18
N ASN A 70 -12.84 -10.46 4.67
CA ASN A 70 -12.21 -10.55 3.35
C ASN A 70 -13.15 -10.07 2.23
N ALA A 71 -14.43 -10.48 2.25
CA ALA A 71 -15.42 -10.04 1.28
C ALA A 71 -15.67 -8.53 1.34
N GLU A 72 -15.74 -7.96 2.55
CA GLU A 72 -15.86 -6.51 2.75
C GLU A 72 -14.62 -5.77 2.23
N ASN A 73 -13.42 -6.26 2.56
CA ASN A 73 -12.16 -5.68 2.11
C ASN A 73 -12.08 -5.66 0.57
N LEU A 74 -12.43 -6.77 -0.08
CA LEU A 74 -12.44 -6.87 -1.54
C LEU A 74 -13.45 -5.89 -2.16
N ALA A 75 -14.69 -5.85 -1.66
CA ALA A 75 -15.73 -4.96 -2.18
C ALA A 75 -15.33 -3.48 -2.06
N LEU A 76 -14.72 -3.09 -0.95
CA LEU A 76 -14.22 -1.73 -0.74
C LEU A 76 -13.03 -1.41 -1.66
N ALA A 77 -12.10 -2.35 -1.84
CA ALA A 77 -10.97 -2.18 -2.75
C ALA A 77 -11.45 -1.99 -4.20
N GLU A 78 -12.46 -2.73 -4.63
CA GLU A 78 -13.10 -2.60 -5.93
C GLU A 78 -13.71 -1.20 -6.15
N GLN A 79 -14.50 -0.74 -5.18
CA GLN A 79 -15.12 0.57 -5.24
C GLN A 79 -14.06 1.68 -5.27
N ALA A 80 -13.03 1.58 -4.41
CA ALA A 80 -11.93 2.53 -4.37
C ALA A 80 -11.15 2.58 -5.69
N ALA A 81 -10.87 1.43 -6.32
CA ALA A 81 -10.16 1.34 -7.59
C ALA A 81 -10.93 2.01 -8.75
N VAL A 82 -12.27 1.99 -8.71
CA VAL A 82 -13.10 2.72 -9.67
C VAL A 82 -13.11 4.22 -9.38
N LEU A 83 -13.25 4.62 -8.11
CA LEU A 83 -13.32 6.03 -7.73
C LEU A 83 -12.01 6.77 -7.95
N VAL A 84 -10.87 6.13 -7.69
CA VAL A 84 -9.55 6.75 -7.84
C VAL A 84 -9.26 7.18 -9.29
N GLU A 85 -9.83 6.45 -10.27
CA GLU A 85 -9.72 6.77 -11.70
C GLU A 85 -10.70 7.86 -12.16
N LYS A 86 -11.77 8.12 -11.40
CA LYS A 86 -12.72 9.20 -11.67
C LYS A 86 -12.22 10.57 -11.21
N ILE A 87 -11.16 10.62 -10.41
CA ILE A 87 -10.58 11.86 -9.92
C ILE A 87 -9.74 12.50 -11.03
N PRO A 88 -10.00 13.77 -11.41
CA PRO A 88 -9.16 14.47 -12.38
C PRO A 88 -7.71 14.58 -11.87
N GLY A 89 -6.75 14.12 -12.67
CA GLY A 89 -5.34 13.99 -12.26
C GLY A 89 -5.01 12.66 -11.56
N GLY A 90 -6.03 11.85 -11.25
CA GLY A 90 -5.94 10.57 -10.55
C GLY A 90 -5.83 10.71 -9.03
N GLY A 91 -5.71 9.57 -8.35
CA GLY A 91 -5.49 9.52 -6.91
C GLY A 91 -4.08 9.89 -6.47
N LEU A 92 -3.94 10.05 -5.16
CA LEU A 92 -2.65 10.15 -4.50
C LEU A 92 -1.95 8.79 -4.50
N PRO A 93 -0.62 8.75 -4.57
CA PRO A 93 0.11 7.47 -4.51
C PRO A 93 -0.19 6.65 -3.26
N SER A 94 -0.45 7.30 -2.13
CA SER A 94 -0.84 6.62 -0.88
C SER A 94 -2.20 5.93 -0.99
N GLU A 95 -3.12 6.46 -1.79
CA GLU A 95 -4.43 5.84 -2.04
C GLU A 95 -4.24 4.57 -2.88
N TYR A 96 -3.45 4.66 -3.96
CA TYR A 96 -3.10 3.48 -4.75
C TYR A 96 -2.42 2.40 -3.90
N LEU A 97 -1.52 2.77 -2.99
CA LEU A 97 -0.88 1.82 -2.08
C LEU A 97 -1.90 1.10 -1.18
N VAL A 98 -2.83 1.83 -0.55
CA VAL A 98 -3.86 1.22 0.32
C VAL A 98 -4.78 0.31 -0.48
N ILE A 99 -5.21 0.73 -1.67
CA ILE A 99 -6.08 -0.07 -2.53
C ILE A 99 -5.37 -1.34 -3.01
N ALA A 100 -4.11 -1.23 -3.43
CA ALA A 100 -3.31 -2.37 -3.85
C ALA A 100 -3.09 -3.35 -2.69
N ASP A 101 -2.84 -2.85 -1.48
CA ASP A 101 -2.63 -3.69 -0.29
C ASP A 101 -3.90 -4.42 0.09
N ALA A 102 -5.06 -3.76 -0.01
CA ALA A 102 -6.35 -4.42 0.14
C ALA A 102 -6.55 -5.56 -0.87
N PHE A 103 -6.23 -5.36 -2.15
CA PHE A 103 -6.27 -6.46 -3.12
C PHE A 103 -5.31 -7.60 -2.79
N ARG A 104 -4.10 -7.28 -2.35
CA ARG A 104 -3.10 -8.29 -1.93
C ARG A 104 -3.61 -9.12 -0.75
N PHE A 105 -4.19 -8.48 0.26
CA PHE A 105 -4.80 -9.16 1.40
C PHE A 105 -6.00 -10.04 1.04
N SER A 106 -6.66 -9.75 -0.08
CA SER A 106 -7.77 -10.56 -0.63
C SER A 106 -7.32 -11.54 -1.73
N ASP A 107 -6.03 -11.87 -1.78
CA ASP A 107 -5.41 -12.77 -2.77
C ASP A 107 -5.61 -12.36 -4.24
N GLN A 108 -5.98 -11.10 -4.49
CA GLN A 108 -6.15 -10.54 -5.83
C GLN A 108 -4.83 -9.95 -6.34
N TYR A 109 -3.78 -10.76 -6.42
CA TYR A 109 -2.40 -10.29 -6.70
C TYR A 109 -2.24 -9.57 -8.04
N ILE A 110 -2.86 -10.06 -9.12
CA ILE A 110 -2.88 -9.37 -10.42
C ILE A 110 -3.56 -8.01 -10.27
N ARG A 111 -4.65 -7.98 -9.49
CA ARG A 111 -5.39 -6.80 -9.00
C ARG A 111 -4.47 -5.74 -8.42
N ALA A 112 -3.75 -6.20 -7.40
CA ALA A 112 -2.83 -5.41 -6.60
C ALA A 112 -1.69 -4.84 -7.45
N ILE A 113 -1.12 -5.64 -8.35
CA ILE A 113 -0.04 -5.22 -9.25
C ILE A 113 -0.51 -4.08 -10.16
N ASP A 114 -1.64 -4.22 -10.84
CA ASP A 114 -2.16 -3.19 -11.75
C ASP A 114 -2.43 -1.85 -11.05
N VAL A 115 -3.02 -1.88 -9.86
CA VAL A 115 -3.25 -0.68 -9.05
C VAL A 115 -1.92 -0.09 -8.54
N ALA A 116 -1.01 -0.93 -8.07
CA ALA A 116 0.28 -0.52 -7.55
C ALA A 116 1.16 0.14 -8.62
N GLU A 117 1.19 -0.39 -9.84
CA GLU A 117 1.95 0.19 -10.96
C GLU A 117 1.42 1.58 -11.34
N ARG A 118 0.09 1.76 -11.35
CA ARG A 118 -0.52 3.10 -11.53
C ARG A 118 -0.15 4.09 -10.43
N GLY A 119 -0.04 3.61 -9.19
CA GLY A 119 0.47 4.40 -8.06
C GLY A 119 1.96 4.73 -8.19
N LEU A 120 2.76 3.79 -8.70
CA LEU A 120 4.20 3.93 -8.84
C LEU A 120 4.58 5.05 -9.81
N VAL A 121 3.84 5.17 -10.93
CA VAL A 121 4.01 6.27 -11.91
C VAL A 121 3.85 7.65 -11.25
N ARG A 122 3.02 7.74 -10.20
CA ARG A 122 2.73 8.98 -9.48
C ARG A 122 3.64 9.24 -8.28
N ALA A 123 4.53 8.31 -7.92
CA ALA A 123 5.43 8.42 -6.78
C ALA A 123 6.91 8.40 -7.19
N PRO A 124 7.43 9.41 -7.92
CA PRO A 124 8.78 9.33 -8.47
C PRO A 124 9.88 9.21 -7.40
N ASN A 125 9.75 9.84 -6.23
CA ASN A 125 10.73 9.77 -5.13
C ASN A 125 10.04 9.98 -3.77
N SER A 126 9.46 8.93 -3.20
CA SER A 126 8.81 9.04 -1.88
C SER A 126 8.90 7.74 -1.09
N THR A 127 8.74 7.82 0.23
CA THR A 127 8.55 6.63 1.08
C THR A 127 7.38 5.75 0.61
N ILE A 128 6.37 6.35 -0.03
CA ILE A 128 5.25 5.62 -0.63
C ILE A 128 5.72 4.75 -1.80
N ARG A 129 6.65 5.25 -2.63
CA ARG A 129 7.28 4.45 -3.70
C ARG A 129 7.89 3.16 -3.16
N ASN A 130 8.63 3.26 -2.05
CA ASN A 130 9.21 2.09 -1.39
C ASN A 130 8.13 1.11 -0.90
N GLY A 131 7.03 1.62 -0.31
CA GLY A 131 5.88 0.80 0.08
C GLY A 131 5.25 0.06 -1.10
N ILE A 132 5.01 0.77 -2.21
CA ILE A 132 4.46 0.19 -3.45
C ILE A 132 5.37 -0.90 -4.01
N LEU A 133 6.68 -0.67 -4.04
CA LEU A 133 7.65 -1.64 -4.56
C LEU A 133 7.76 -2.89 -3.66
N ARG A 134 7.66 -2.73 -2.34
CA ARG A 134 7.59 -3.89 -1.42
C ARG A 134 6.35 -4.73 -1.66
N LEU A 135 5.21 -4.06 -1.84
CA LEU A 135 3.94 -4.71 -2.16
C LEU A 135 4.01 -5.47 -3.48
N LEU A 136 4.56 -4.84 -4.53
CA LEU A 136 4.78 -5.51 -5.82
C LEU A 136 5.68 -6.73 -5.64
N GLY A 137 6.77 -6.59 -4.87
CA GLY A 137 7.65 -7.69 -4.49
C GLY A 137 6.87 -8.89 -3.96
N ASP A 138 6.08 -8.70 -2.90
CA ASP A 138 5.24 -9.75 -2.32
C ASP A 138 4.27 -10.35 -3.36
N CYS A 139 3.56 -9.52 -4.12
CA CYS A 139 2.60 -10.00 -5.11
C CYS A 139 3.24 -10.91 -6.17
N TYR A 140 4.44 -10.57 -6.65
CA TYR A 140 5.17 -11.42 -7.60
C TYR A 140 5.60 -12.76 -6.96
N PHE A 141 6.01 -12.75 -5.68
CA PHE A 141 6.26 -13.99 -4.95
C PHE A 141 5.03 -14.87 -4.84
N GLN A 142 3.87 -14.30 -4.50
CA GLN A 142 2.60 -15.04 -4.39
C GLN A 142 2.14 -15.61 -5.74
N LEU A 143 2.54 -14.99 -6.85
CA LEU A 143 2.31 -15.49 -8.20
C LEU A 143 3.37 -16.48 -8.70
N GLY A 144 4.36 -16.84 -7.86
CA GLY A 144 5.42 -17.78 -8.22
C GLY A 144 6.54 -17.19 -9.09
N ASP A 145 6.68 -15.86 -9.13
CA ASP A 145 7.78 -15.16 -9.79
C ASP A 145 8.73 -14.48 -8.78
N PRO A 146 9.57 -15.26 -8.08
CA PRO A 146 10.51 -14.71 -7.10
C PRO A 146 11.58 -13.84 -7.75
N VAL A 147 11.90 -14.04 -9.03
CA VAL A 147 12.91 -13.24 -9.75
C VAL A 147 12.42 -11.80 -9.87
N GLU A 148 11.19 -11.64 -10.34
CA GLU A 148 10.57 -10.33 -10.43
C GLU A 148 10.32 -9.72 -9.06
N GLY A 149 9.89 -10.52 -8.08
CA GLY A 149 9.70 -10.08 -6.71
C GLY A 149 10.96 -9.47 -6.09
N ARG A 150 12.11 -10.15 -6.23
CA ARG A 150 13.42 -9.65 -5.80
C ARG A 150 13.80 -8.36 -6.50
N ARG A 151 13.56 -8.26 -7.81
CA ARG A 151 13.80 -7.03 -8.57
C ARG A 151 13.04 -5.84 -7.98
N GLN A 152 11.79 -6.05 -7.53
CA GLN A 152 11.01 -4.99 -6.90
C GLN A 152 11.56 -4.59 -5.52
N PHE A 153 11.99 -5.55 -4.70
CA PHE A 153 12.66 -5.24 -3.43
C PHE A 153 13.98 -4.48 -3.62
N GLU A 154 14.79 -4.85 -4.61
CA GLU A 154 15.99 -4.11 -4.97
C GLU A 154 15.68 -2.66 -5.40
N ARG A 155 14.62 -2.46 -6.19
CA ARG A 155 14.14 -1.12 -6.54
C ARG A 155 13.65 -0.34 -5.33
N ALA A 156 13.08 -1.01 -4.32
CA ALA A 156 12.62 -0.40 -3.08
C ALA A 156 13.80 0.07 -2.22
N LEU A 157 14.92 -0.67 -2.21
CA LEU A 157 16.15 -0.30 -1.48
C LEU A 157 16.89 0.90 -2.08
N LYS A 158 16.61 1.22 -3.35
CA LYS A 158 17.11 2.42 -4.05
C LYS A 158 16.24 3.62 -3.69
N LEU A 159 16.57 4.26 -2.56
CA LEU A 159 16.02 5.54 -2.13
C LEU A 159 16.87 6.70 -2.65
N ASP A 160 16.23 7.87 -2.82
CA ASP A 160 16.87 9.10 -3.28
C ASP A 160 18.05 9.48 -2.36
N GLU A 161 19.12 10.03 -2.95
CA GLU A 161 20.30 10.50 -2.22
C GLU A 161 20.01 11.73 -1.35
N SER A 162 18.97 12.50 -1.72
CA SER A 162 18.50 13.67 -0.97
C SER A 162 17.70 13.31 0.28
N GLU A 163 17.29 12.05 0.44
CA GLU A 163 16.53 11.59 1.59
C GLU A 163 17.38 11.63 2.87
N GLN A 164 16.76 12.00 3.99
CA GLN A 164 17.47 12.01 5.28
C GLN A 164 18.01 10.61 5.61
N ILE A 165 19.25 10.54 6.08
CA ILE A 165 19.93 9.26 6.40
C ILE A 165 19.07 8.38 7.32
N SER A 166 18.42 8.98 8.31
CA SER A 166 17.52 8.28 9.24
C SER A 166 16.33 7.64 8.51
N ILE A 167 15.67 8.37 7.61
CA ILE A 167 14.54 7.86 6.81
C ILE A 167 15.02 6.73 5.89
N LYS A 168 16.17 6.91 5.24
CA LYS A 168 16.79 5.91 4.37
C LYS A 168 17.08 4.61 5.10
N GLN A 169 17.76 4.67 6.24
CA GLN A 169 18.08 3.49 7.05
C GLN A 169 16.82 2.77 7.55
N ARG A 170 15.81 3.52 8.03
CA ARG A 170 14.54 2.95 8.51
C ARG A 170 13.81 2.21 7.40
N SER A 171 13.71 2.83 6.22
CA SER A 171 13.05 2.22 5.07
C SER A 171 13.82 1.02 4.53
N GLN A 172 15.16 1.06 4.51
CA GLN A 172 15.98 -0.08 4.13
C GLN A 172 15.82 -1.26 5.08
N VAL A 173 15.83 -1.04 6.40
CA VAL A 173 15.57 -2.10 7.38
C VAL A 173 14.18 -2.70 7.18
N GLY A 174 13.14 -1.86 7.10
CA GLY A 174 11.77 -2.35 6.85
C GLY A 174 11.65 -3.14 5.55
N THR A 175 12.40 -2.76 4.50
CA THR A 175 12.43 -3.49 3.23
C THR A 175 13.14 -4.82 3.35
N ARG A 176 14.31 -4.87 4.00
CA ARG A 176 15.06 -6.10 4.22
C ARG A 176 14.29 -7.11 5.07
N THR A 177 13.66 -6.65 6.16
CA THR A 177 12.82 -7.48 7.04
C THR A 177 11.64 -8.07 6.27
N PHE A 178 10.91 -7.25 5.53
CA PHE A 178 9.75 -7.70 4.75
C PHE A 178 10.15 -8.64 3.59
N TRP A 179 11.28 -8.38 2.93
CA TRP A 179 11.84 -9.28 1.91
C TRP A 179 12.22 -10.62 2.55
N ALA A 180 12.90 -10.62 3.69
CA ALA A 180 13.24 -11.83 4.42
C ALA A 180 12.00 -12.69 4.72
N GLU A 181 10.94 -12.11 5.29
CA GLU A 181 9.68 -12.81 5.55
C GLU A 181 9.05 -13.42 4.29
N THR A 182 9.14 -12.70 3.17
CA THR A 182 8.62 -13.16 1.88
C THR A 182 9.41 -14.35 1.35
N GLU A 183 10.74 -14.31 1.42
CA GLU A 183 11.61 -15.43 1.04
C GLU A 183 11.39 -16.65 1.94
N ARG A 184 11.22 -16.42 3.25
CA ARG A 184 10.91 -17.48 4.21
C ARG A 184 9.59 -18.18 3.88
N ARG A 185 8.53 -17.42 3.59
CA ARG A 185 7.23 -17.96 3.15
C ARG A 185 7.35 -18.76 1.84
N ALA A 186 8.28 -18.38 0.97
CA ALA A 186 8.57 -19.09 -0.27
C ALA A 186 9.55 -20.27 -0.13
N GLY A 187 10.07 -20.54 1.08
CA GLY A 187 11.05 -21.61 1.33
C GLY A 187 12.49 -21.30 0.89
N ASN A 188 12.80 -20.04 0.56
CA ASN A 188 14.13 -19.63 0.08
C ASN A 188 15.05 -19.25 1.26
N CYS A 189 15.46 -20.25 2.04
CA CYS A 189 16.15 -20.04 3.32
C CYS A 189 17.48 -19.29 3.22
N THR A 190 18.27 -19.51 2.15
CA THR A 190 19.55 -18.79 1.96
C THR A 190 19.33 -17.28 1.82
N GLU A 191 18.37 -16.90 0.95
CA GLU A 191 18.06 -15.50 0.71
C GLU A 191 17.45 -14.87 1.98
N PHE A 192 16.54 -15.58 2.67
CA PHE A 192 16.03 -15.16 3.97
C PHE A 192 17.16 -14.80 4.95
N GLN A 193 18.13 -15.70 5.16
CA GLN A 193 19.26 -15.47 6.07
C GLN A 193 20.13 -14.28 5.65
N ASP A 194 20.36 -14.10 4.35
CA ASP A 194 21.13 -12.98 3.84
C ASP A 194 20.41 -11.64 4.07
N GLN A 195 19.10 -11.59 3.86
CA GLN A 195 18.28 -10.41 4.12
C GLN A 195 18.24 -10.07 5.63
N VAL A 196 18.11 -11.07 6.51
CA VAL A 196 18.21 -10.89 7.97
C VAL A 196 19.58 -10.33 8.37
N ARG A 197 20.67 -10.91 7.85
CA ARG A 197 22.04 -10.45 8.12
C ARG A 197 22.25 -8.99 7.70
N MET A 198 21.76 -8.62 6.52
CA MET A 198 21.82 -7.25 6.01
C MET A 198 20.98 -6.28 6.84
N ALA A 199 19.78 -6.68 7.26
CA ALA A 199 18.93 -5.88 8.16
C ALA A 199 19.64 -5.63 9.50
N ARG A 200 20.22 -6.67 10.10
CA ARG A 200 20.94 -6.59 11.39
C ARG A 200 22.10 -5.59 11.33
N LYS A 201 22.92 -5.67 10.27
CA LYS A 201 24.03 -4.71 10.05
C LYS A 201 23.54 -3.26 9.92
N LEU A 202 22.41 -3.03 9.25
CA LEU A 202 21.83 -1.69 9.11
C LEU A 202 21.33 -1.16 10.46
N ILE A 203 20.68 -2.02 11.26
CA ILE A 203 20.18 -1.67 12.60
C ILE A 203 21.33 -1.21 13.49
N GLU A 204 22.45 -1.92 13.52
CA GLU A 204 23.64 -1.55 14.31
C GLU A 204 24.17 -0.15 14.00
N GLN A 205 24.03 0.28 12.74
CA GLN A 205 24.48 1.58 12.24
C GLN A 205 23.47 2.72 12.44
N MET A 206 22.28 2.44 12.98
CA MET A 206 21.25 3.47 13.16
C MET A 206 21.60 4.42 14.31
N PRO A 207 21.50 5.75 14.14
CA PRO A 207 21.89 6.72 15.16
C PRO A 207 20.94 6.73 16.37
N ASP A 208 19.65 6.44 16.15
CA ASP A 208 18.62 6.49 17.18
C ASP A 208 18.56 5.16 17.98
N PRO A 209 18.94 5.16 19.28
CA PRO A 209 18.99 3.94 20.08
C PRO A 209 17.60 3.38 20.41
N ALA A 210 16.55 4.21 20.46
CA ALA A 210 15.19 3.74 20.71
C ALA A 210 14.68 2.96 19.50
N TYR A 211 14.84 3.55 18.31
CA TYR A 211 14.48 2.88 17.06
C TYR A 211 15.33 1.62 16.82
N ARG A 212 16.64 1.67 17.10
CA ARG A 212 17.52 0.51 16.99
C ARG A 212 17.01 -0.70 17.79
N ARG A 213 16.62 -0.48 19.05
CA ARG A 213 16.06 -1.53 19.91
C ARG A 213 14.74 -2.07 19.37
N GLN A 214 13.86 -1.18 18.89
CA GLN A 214 12.59 -1.59 18.29
C GLN A 214 12.81 -2.45 17.05
N ALA A 215 13.66 -2.00 16.13
CA ALA A 215 13.96 -2.74 14.90
C ALA A 215 14.64 -4.08 15.17
N ALA A 216 15.57 -4.14 16.13
CA ALA A 216 16.19 -5.40 16.55
C ALA A 216 15.16 -6.40 17.05
N ARG A 217 14.24 -5.98 17.95
CA ARG A 217 13.15 -6.84 18.43
C ARG A 217 12.27 -7.34 17.30
N SER A 218 11.89 -6.47 16.36
CA SER A 218 11.11 -6.86 15.20
C SER A 218 11.84 -7.89 14.32
N LEU A 219 13.16 -7.73 14.12
CA LEU A 219 13.95 -8.69 13.36
C LEU A 219 14.08 -10.03 14.08
N ASP A 220 14.29 -10.02 15.39
CA ASP A 220 14.42 -11.24 16.19
C ASP A 220 13.11 -12.06 16.23
N MET A 221 11.94 -11.42 16.10
CA MET A 221 10.65 -12.13 15.98
C MET A 221 10.52 -12.94 14.68
N ILE A 222 11.29 -12.60 13.65
CA ILE A 222 11.28 -13.32 12.37
C ILE A 222 12.50 -14.20 12.14
N ASP A 223 13.54 -14.04 12.98
CA ASP A 223 14.78 -14.84 12.98
C ASP A 223 14.55 -16.20 13.65
N VAL A 224 13.52 -16.90 13.16
CA VAL A 224 13.23 -18.28 13.49
C VAL A 224 13.89 -19.19 12.44
N GLU A 225 14.20 -20.44 12.83
CA GLU A 225 14.75 -21.41 11.89
C GLU A 225 13.84 -21.53 10.66
N CYS A 226 14.44 -21.42 9.48
CA CYS A 226 13.73 -21.65 8.23
C CYS A 226 13.36 -23.14 8.19
N PRO A 227 12.06 -23.47 8.11
CA PRO A 227 11.57 -24.85 8.20
C PRO A 227 12.03 -25.72 7.03
#